data_AF-A0A0Q0C1E4-F1
#
_entry.id   AF-A0A0Q0C1E4-F1
#
_cell.length_a   1.000
_cell.length_b   1.000
_cell.length_c   1.000
_cell.angle_alpha   90.00
_cell.angle_beta   90.00
_cell.angle_gamma   90.00
#
_symmetry.space_group_name_H-M   'P 1'
#
loop_
_entity.id
_entity.type
_entity.pdbx_description
1 polymer ?
#
loop_
_entity_poly.entity_id
_entity_poly.type
_entity_poly.pdbx_seq_one_letter_code
_entity_poly.pdbx_strand_id
1 'polypeptide(L)'
;MSDFTSAITGAGALQGFTCVTSTADSEPPATQAVSIVAIDIAAVSDDRVEVVVAIYGANGATVEALRADGIWASIGSVAMGLLNPDVPASYLVDPERIRLRVAGFPGTDTTFHVRPILTRLSSHRNPDNSLSVSGSTTMQSGRAEAFSGTEWKGIGIVSGGVFSNPSVPPDYLHTADTLRIRICSHSQNTCSYALDSTLGFPHARSLLIRPMQDAASEQAEMSWWLRKADYQPTGYFAPAGQEIQVWAWGNVDNLTLLVGTQGMANRNNPSEQSENMRATRLTRGLNTIRDPLGGAIHIRKLTGPTTGAARVTFGNGVIPMPYYVNRVTTQLQWLRMLLLTDAPEVELVGTHVVIAALRDTTLKFSHVAPSAIVHSHEEVMRLEAEVSGQDGSTSIHKRSALLLYAVEGSASANPHASTGYIALPHRESIGEFSEALLGGLATERWVALHEYGHHYQTSYISYGPFAEVSVNLYALAVSQHYINEYTYVFPDRWSGTLDWLALPRTAKTYGAPESDPQAIFEQLRKGLGEGFMPAWHRYIRENPGPTPGLKYFVLSASIAAKRNLTEFFADWGLLKLTDTDVWSAVNALGFPYPSQRLSAIRPYLNQD
;
A
#
# COMPACT_ATOMS: atom_id res chain seq x y z
N MET A 1 21.67 51.06 -21.58
CA MET A 1 21.43 52.20 -22.48
C MET A 1 20.33 53.03 -21.87
N SER A 2 20.76 54.18 -21.40
CA SER A 2 20.00 55.37 -21.07
C SER A 2 19.05 55.77 -22.21
N ASP A 3 17.88 56.30 -21.87
CA ASP A 3 17.47 57.69 -22.13
C ASP A 3 15.94 57.79 -21.95
N PHE A 4 15.42 58.62 -21.04
CA PHE A 4 15.36 60.09 -21.06
C PHE A 4 14.62 60.67 -22.26
N THR A 5 13.45 61.27 -21.99
CA THR A 5 13.10 62.66 -22.35
C THR A 5 11.72 62.97 -21.72
N SER A 6 11.61 63.91 -20.76
CA SER A 6 11.45 65.38 -20.91
C SER A 6 10.00 65.76 -21.28
N ALA A 7 9.31 66.78 -20.73
CA ALA A 7 9.74 68.02 -20.08
C ALA A 7 8.59 68.66 -19.24
N ILE A 8 8.84 69.27 -18.07
CA ILE A 8 9.08 70.74 -17.75
C ILE A 8 7.81 71.59 -17.98
N THR A 9 7.21 72.35 -17.05
CA THR A 9 7.61 73.62 -16.38
C THR A 9 6.52 73.99 -15.35
N GLY A 10 6.72 74.75 -14.27
CA GLY A 10 7.85 75.57 -13.83
C GLY A 10 7.64 76.10 -12.40
N ALA A 11 8.74 76.55 -11.80
CA ALA A 11 8.81 77.36 -10.58
C ALA A 11 8.45 78.83 -10.89
N GLY A 12 8.09 79.71 -9.97
CA GLY A 12 8.01 79.65 -8.51
C GLY A 12 7.80 81.08 -7.98
N ALA A 13 7.57 81.22 -6.67
CA ALA A 13 7.95 82.41 -5.89
C ALA A 13 7.81 82.13 -4.38
N LEU A 14 8.89 82.37 -3.65
CA LEU A 14 9.00 82.38 -2.20
C LEU A 14 8.68 83.78 -1.67
N GLN A 15 8.00 83.88 -0.50
CA GLN A 15 8.57 84.49 0.71
C GLN A 15 7.58 84.51 1.90
N GLY A 16 8.05 83.93 3.02
CA GLY A 16 7.87 84.44 4.39
C GLY A 16 6.54 84.18 5.12
N PHE A 17 6.58 83.36 6.20
CA PHE A 17 6.52 83.81 7.60
C PHE A 17 6.14 82.67 8.57
N THR A 18 6.99 82.50 9.59
CA THR A 18 6.77 82.05 10.99
C THR A 18 5.81 80.91 11.38
N CYS A 19 6.37 80.02 12.21
CA CYS A 19 5.75 78.99 13.06
C CYS A 19 4.37 79.34 13.65
N VAL A 20 3.42 78.42 13.47
CA VAL A 20 2.32 78.17 14.42
C VAL A 20 2.15 76.65 14.54
N THR A 21 2.25 76.17 15.77
CA THR A 21 1.90 74.83 16.21
C THR A 21 0.41 74.58 16.00
N SER A 22 0.08 73.58 15.20
CA SER A 22 -1.27 73.00 15.10
C SER A 22 -1.16 71.51 15.37
N THR A 23 -1.45 71.14 16.61
CA THR A 23 -1.86 69.79 17.00
C THR A 23 -3.11 69.43 16.23
N ALA A 24 -2.93 68.73 15.12
CA ALA A 24 -4.00 67.94 14.52
C ALA A 24 -3.78 66.51 15.00
N ASP A 25 -4.60 66.10 15.96
CA ASP A 25 -4.81 64.71 16.33
C ASP A 25 -5.06 63.91 15.04
N SER A 26 -4.04 63.16 14.62
CA SER A 26 -4.27 62.00 13.77
C SER A 26 -4.60 60.89 14.74
N GLU A 27 -5.87 60.51 14.80
CA GLU A 27 -6.24 59.21 15.34
C GLU A 27 -5.31 58.18 14.69
N PRO A 28 -4.60 57.34 15.47
CA PRO A 28 -3.84 56.25 14.89
C PRO A 28 -4.84 55.38 14.10
N PRO A 29 -4.49 54.92 12.89
CA PRO A 29 -5.36 54.01 12.15
C PRO A 29 -5.69 52.84 13.08
N ALA A 30 -6.99 52.59 13.30
CA ALA A 30 -7.47 51.53 14.18
C ALA A 30 -6.68 50.25 13.87
N THR A 31 -5.82 49.84 14.81
CA THR A 31 -5.07 48.61 14.72
C THR A 31 -6.08 47.49 14.59
N GLN A 32 -6.15 46.88 13.41
CA GLN A 32 -7.08 45.80 13.14
C GLN A 32 -6.86 44.71 14.20
N ALA A 33 -7.86 44.48 15.05
CA ALA A 33 -7.74 43.55 16.18
C ALA A 33 -7.38 42.15 15.65
N VAL A 34 -6.27 41.61 16.14
CA VAL A 34 -5.85 40.26 15.76
C VAL A 34 -6.85 39.26 16.33
N SER A 35 -7.35 38.35 15.49
CA SER A 35 -8.29 37.32 15.91
C SER A 35 -8.07 36.02 15.16
N ILE A 36 -8.45 34.92 15.82
CA ILE A 36 -8.42 33.56 15.29
C ILE A 36 -9.85 33.02 15.22
N VAL A 37 -10.23 32.49 14.05
CA VAL A 37 -11.56 31.89 13.83
C VAL A 37 -11.37 30.49 13.27
N ALA A 38 -11.96 29.49 13.91
CA ALA A 38 -11.96 28.13 13.38
C ALA A 38 -12.87 28.04 12.15
N ILE A 39 -12.31 27.57 11.03
CA ILE A 39 -13.07 27.16 9.84
C ILE A 39 -13.50 25.70 10.02
N ASP A 40 -12.55 24.83 10.35
CA ASP A 40 -12.81 23.45 10.72
C ASP A 40 -11.69 22.90 11.59
N ILE A 41 -12.05 22.14 12.63
CA ILE A 41 -11.10 21.45 13.51
C ILE A 41 -11.66 20.06 13.76
N ALA A 42 -11.03 19.04 13.17
CA ALA A 42 -11.57 17.70 13.13
C ALA A 42 -10.48 16.65 13.31
N ALA A 43 -10.82 15.56 14.00
CA ALA A 43 -9.93 14.42 14.09
C ALA A 43 -9.79 13.74 12.71
N VAL A 44 -8.55 13.34 12.37
CA VAL A 44 -8.24 12.51 11.19
C VAL A 44 -8.02 11.05 11.61
N SER A 45 -7.42 10.85 12.78
CA SER A 45 -7.21 9.55 13.44
C SER A 45 -7.23 9.74 14.96
N ASP A 46 -7.03 8.66 15.71
CA ASP A 46 -6.94 8.70 17.18
C ASP A 46 -5.76 9.57 17.68
N ASP A 47 -4.76 9.81 16.82
CA ASP A 47 -3.53 10.51 17.14
C ASP A 47 -3.28 11.78 16.31
N ARG A 48 -4.18 12.16 15.39
CA ARG A 48 -4.03 13.32 14.48
C ARG A 48 -5.29 14.15 14.35
N VAL A 49 -5.10 15.46 14.27
CA VAL A 49 -6.15 16.47 14.08
C VAL A 49 -5.79 17.37 12.89
N GLU A 50 -6.77 17.63 12.03
CA GLU A 50 -6.71 18.68 11.03
C GLU A 50 -7.20 19.99 11.66
N VAL A 51 -6.40 21.05 11.53
CA VAL A 51 -6.71 22.39 12.03
C VAL A 51 -6.75 23.36 10.86
N VAL A 52 -7.93 23.94 10.63
CA VAL A 52 -8.17 24.97 9.63
C VAL A 52 -8.70 26.21 10.32
N VAL A 53 -7.89 27.27 10.36
CA VAL A 53 -8.24 28.54 11.00
C VAL A 53 -8.00 29.73 10.08
N ALA A 54 -8.91 30.69 10.10
CA ALA A 54 -8.71 32.02 9.54
C ALA A 54 -8.07 32.93 10.58
N ILE A 55 -7.10 33.75 10.16
CA ILE A 55 -6.42 34.71 11.01
C ILE A 55 -6.63 36.10 10.41
N TYR A 56 -7.10 37.04 11.21
CA TYR A 56 -7.30 38.43 10.80
C TYR A 56 -6.31 39.34 11.52
N GLY A 57 -5.79 40.36 10.83
CA GLY A 57 -4.90 41.38 11.43
C GLY A 57 -3.45 40.95 11.69
N ALA A 58 -3.03 39.73 11.31
CA ALA A 58 -1.68 39.21 11.57
C ALA A 58 -1.15 38.28 10.47
N ASN A 59 -0.97 38.81 9.24
CA ASN A 59 -0.36 38.05 8.13
C ASN A 59 1.10 37.70 8.45
N GLY A 60 1.51 36.47 8.15
CA GLY A 60 2.88 35.99 8.41
C GLY A 60 3.17 35.58 9.86
N ALA A 61 2.18 35.69 10.76
CA ALA A 61 2.33 35.24 12.14
C ALA A 61 2.39 33.71 12.24
N THR A 62 2.71 33.18 13.42
CA THR A 62 2.67 31.74 13.70
C THR A 62 1.47 31.43 14.59
N VAL A 63 0.78 30.32 14.34
CA VAL A 63 -0.24 29.81 15.27
C VAL A 63 0.41 28.80 16.20
N GLU A 64 0.12 28.91 17.48
CA GLU A 64 0.58 27.98 18.51
C GLU A 64 -0.61 27.27 19.13
N ALA A 65 -0.41 26.01 19.52
CA ALA A 65 -1.35 25.24 20.33
C ALA A 65 -0.78 25.03 21.74
N LEU A 66 -1.64 25.12 22.76
CA LEU A 66 -1.28 24.80 24.13
C LEU A 66 -1.33 23.28 24.33
N ARG A 67 -0.18 22.69 24.64
CA ARG A 67 -0.05 21.28 24.98
C ARG A 67 -0.52 21.02 26.41
N ALA A 68 -0.86 19.77 26.71
CA ALA A 68 -1.27 19.33 28.05
C ALA A 68 -0.21 19.58 29.14
N ASP A 69 1.07 19.70 28.78
CA ASP A 69 2.16 20.07 29.69
C ASP A 69 2.26 21.58 29.99
N GLY A 70 1.34 22.39 29.44
CA GLY A 70 1.30 23.83 29.62
C GLY A 70 2.20 24.63 28.67
N ILE A 71 2.88 23.96 27.73
CA ILE A 71 3.80 24.60 26.78
C ILE A 71 3.07 24.94 25.48
N TRP A 72 3.23 26.18 25.02
CA TRP A 72 2.79 26.60 23.69
C TRP A 72 3.78 26.11 22.64
N ALA A 73 3.28 25.44 21.60
CA ALA A 73 4.09 24.93 20.50
C ALA A 73 3.50 25.34 19.16
N SER A 74 4.36 25.73 18.22
CA SER A 74 3.95 26.09 16.86
C SER A 74 3.27 24.93 16.15
N ILE A 75 2.16 25.24 15.48
CA ILE A 75 1.46 24.36 14.54
C ILE A 75 1.50 24.89 13.11
N GLY A 76 2.33 25.91 12.83
CA GLY A 76 2.56 26.41 11.48
C GLY A 76 2.39 27.91 11.34
N SER A 77 2.91 28.41 10.22
CA SER A 77 2.89 29.83 9.85
C SER A 77 1.64 30.18 9.04
N VAL A 78 1.19 31.42 9.24
CA VAL A 78 -0.03 31.98 8.67
C VAL A 78 0.29 32.65 7.34
N ALA A 79 -0.47 32.29 6.29
CA ALA A 79 -0.56 33.11 5.08
C ALA A 79 -1.79 34.04 5.18
N MET A 80 -2.93 33.68 4.56
CA MET A 80 -4.25 34.28 4.83
C MET A 80 -5.06 33.49 5.89
N GLY A 81 -4.41 32.51 6.52
CA GLY A 81 -4.98 31.50 7.41
C GLY A 81 -3.96 30.38 7.59
N LEU A 82 -4.29 29.41 8.43
CA LEU A 82 -3.52 28.19 8.64
C LEU A 82 -4.37 26.98 8.26
N LEU A 83 -3.77 26.11 7.46
CA LEU A 83 -4.21 24.74 7.25
C LEU A 83 -3.07 23.83 7.70
N ASN A 84 -3.24 23.16 8.82
CA ASN A 84 -2.35 22.10 9.25
C ASN A 84 -3.13 20.77 9.25
N PRO A 85 -2.84 19.85 8.30
CA PRO A 85 -3.56 18.59 8.18
C PRO A 85 -3.11 17.48 9.14
N ASP A 86 -2.05 17.70 9.95
CA ASP A 86 -1.33 16.63 10.66
C ASP A 86 -0.91 17.03 12.09
N VAL A 87 -1.73 17.85 12.78
CA VAL A 87 -1.43 18.25 14.17
C VAL A 87 -1.48 17.02 15.08
N PRO A 88 -0.40 16.68 15.81
CA PRO A 88 -0.39 15.55 16.73
C PRO A 88 -1.41 15.75 17.87
N ALA A 89 -2.06 14.68 18.32
CA ALA A 89 -2.98 14.74 19.47
C ALA A 89 -2.30 15.20 20.79
N SER A 90 -0.96 15.12 20.88
CA SER A 90 -0.19 15.68 22.00
C SER A 90 -0.19 17.23 22.07
N TYR A 91 -0.71 17.91 21.04
CA TYR A 91 -0.92 19.35 20.97
C TYR A 91 -2.30 19.78 21.46
N LEU A 92 -3.12 18.83 21.90
CA LEU A 92 -4.41 19.09 22.51
C LEU A 92 -4.26 19.31 24.02
N VAL A 93 -5.15 20.12 24.59
CA VAL A 93 -5.22 20.30 26.06
C VAL A 93 -5.88 19.10 26.72
N ASP A 94 -6.77 18.44 25.98
CA ASP A 94 -7.40 17.15 26.29
C ASP A 94 -7.91 16.52 24.97
N PRO A 95 -8.35 15.25 24.95
CA PRO A 95 -8.75 14.57 23.71
C PRO A 95 -9.86 15.26 22.88
N GLU A 96 -10.63 16.18 23.46
CA GLU A 96 -11.79 16.82 22.81
C GLU A 96 -11.58 18.30 22.50
N ARG A 97 -10.48 18.91 22.97
CA ARG A 97 -10.26 20.35 22.89
C ARG A 97 -8.84 20.72 22.49
N ILE A 98 -8.75 21.68 21.58
CA ILE A 98 -7.50 22.36 21.22
C ILE A 98 -7.59 23.82 21.63
N ARG A 99 -6.52 24.35 22.21
CA ARG A 99 -6.44 25.75 22.60
C ARG A 99 -5.37 26.43 21.76
N LEU A 100 -5.74 27.46 21.01
CA LEU A 100 -4.92 28.09 19.99
C LEU A 100 -4.72 29.58 20.28
N ARG A 101 -3.57 30.11 19.87
CA ARG A 101 -3.29 31.55 19.83
C ARG A 101 -2.40 31.92 18.66
N VAL A 102 -2.40 33.19 18.30
CA VAL A 102 -1.40 33.79 17.40
C VAL A 102 -0.19 34.20 18.24
N ALA A 103 0.99 33.71 17.89
CA ALA A 103 2.24 34.03 18.58
C ALA A 103 2.48 35.55 18.61
N GLY A 104 2.83 36.08 19.79
CA GLY A 104 2.97 37.52 20.02
C GLY A 104 1.67 38.26 20.33
N PHE A 105 0.50 37.60 20.23
CA PHE A 105 -0.81 38.20 20.51
C PHE A 105 -1.60 37.35 21.53
N PRO A 106 -1.23 37.36 22.82
CA PRO A 106 -1.85 36.50 23.84
C PRO A 106 -3.37 36.70 24.01
N GLY A 107 -3.90 37.87 23.64
CA GLY A 107 -5.35 38.13 23.64
C GLY A 107 -6.16 37.33 22.61
N THR A 108 -5.50 36.59 21.71
CA THR A 108 -6.15 35.71 20.72
C THR A 108 -6.41 34.29 21.24
N ASP A 109 -5.98 33.99 22.46
CA ASP A 109 -6.12 32.68 23.09
C ASP A 109 -7.58 32.23 23.15
N THR A 110 -7.90 31.19 22.38
CA THR A 110 -9.25 30.64 22.24
C THR A 110 -9.22 29.12 22.29
N THR A 111 -10.20 28.52 22.97
CA THR A 111 -10.38 27.06 23.00
C THR A 111 -11.46 26.64 22.00
N PHE A 112 -11.15 25.63 21.20
CA PHE A 112 -12.04 25.04 20.19
C PHE A 112 -12.26 23.56 20.47
N HIS A 113 -13.45 23.07 20.12
CA HIS A 113 -13.76 21.64 20.16
C HIS A 113 -13.22 20.93 18.91
N VAL A 114 -12.62 19.77 19.10
CA VAL A 114 -12.22 18.87 18.02
C VAL A 114 -13.44 18.04 17.63
N ARG A 115 -13.88 18.14 16.37
CA ARG A 115 -14.97 17.28 15.88
C ARG A 115 -14.50 15.82 15.88
N PRO A 116 -15.21 14.91 16.56
CA PRO A 116 -14.84 13.50 16.57
C PRO A 116 -15.18 12.83 15.25
N ILE A 117 -14.60 11.65 15.03
CA ILE A 117 -14.91 10.81 13.87
C ILE A 117 -15.19 9.37 14.30
N LEU A 118 -16.06 8.69 13.56
CA LEU A 118 -16.15 7.23 13.61
C LEU A 118 -14.94 6.64 12.87
N THR A 119 -14.10 5.91 13.60
CA THR A 119 -12.89 5.27 13.06
C THR A 119 -13.16 3.85 12.58
N ARG A 120 -14.15 3.16 13.17
CA ARG A 120 -14.70 1.88 12.70
C ARG A 120 -16.20 1.84 12.96
N LEU A 121 -16.92 1.18 12.07
CA LEU A 121 -18.35 0.94 12.23
C LEU A 121 -18.72 -0.36 11.52
N SER A 122 -19.42 -1.24 12.23
CA SER A 122 -19.89 -2.52 11.69
C SER A 122 -21.28 -2.82 12.22
N SER A 123 -22.12 -3.39 11.36
CA SER A 123 -23.46 -3.81 11.73
C SER A 123 -23.86 -5.11 11.03
N HIS A 124 -24.70 -5.90 11.70
CA HIS A 124 -25.27 -7.11 11.12
C HIS A 124 -26.65 -7.42 11.71
N ARG A 125 -27.47 -8.10 10.91
CA ARG A 125 -28.77 -8.61 11.34
C ARG A 125 -28.60 -9.91 12.11
N ASN A 126 -29.23 -9.98 13.27
CA ASN A 126 -29.27 -11.16 14.12
C ASN A 126 -30.38 -12.13 13.67
N PRO A 127 -30.35 -13.41 14.10
CA PRO A 127 -31.40 -14.37 13.77
C PRO A 127 -32.80 -13.97 14.25
N ASP A 128 -32.90 -13.18 15.33
CA ASP A 128 -34.15 -12.65 15.89
C ASP A 128 -34.62 -11.34 15.21
N ASN A 129 -33.99 -10.98 14.08
CA ASN A 129 -34.23 -9.76 13.30
C ASN A 129 -33.77 -8.44 13.94
N SER A 130 -33.25 -8.47 15.18
CA SER A 130 -32.58 -7.30 15.77
C SER A 130 -31.24 -7.03 15.07
N LEU A 131 -30.67 -5.85 15.29
CA LEU A 131 -29.40 -5.44 14.68
C LEU A 131 -28.32 -5.32 15.75
N SER A 132 -27.20 -5.98 15.50
CA SER A 132 -25.98 -5.79 16.28
C SER A 132 -25.14 -4.70 15.62
N VAL A 133 -24.73 -3.70 16.40
CA VAL A 133 -23.94 -2.55 15.95
C VAL A 133 -22.74 -2.38 16.88
N SER A 134 -21.57 -2.18 16.31
CA SER A 134 -20.36 -1.86 17.09
C SER A 134 -19.47 -0.90 16.32
N GLY A 135 -18.70 -0.09 17.06
CA GLY A 135 -17.78 0.85 16.44
C GLY A 135 -16.80 1.47 17.41
N SER A 136 -15.87 2.22 16.84
CA SER A 136 -14.88 3.02 17.57
C SER A 136 -14.87 4.46 17.05
N THR A 137 -14.48 5.38 17.91
CA THR A 137 -14.50 6.82 17.66
C THR A 137 -13.37 7.50 18.43
N THR A 138 -12.96 8.68 17.98
CA THR A 138 -11.95 9.49 18.66
C THR A 138 -12.49 10.17 19.93
N MET A 139 -13.83 10.21 20.12
CA MET A 139 -14.47 10.74 21.32
C MET A 139 -14.39 9.75 22.49
N GLN A 140 -13.90 10.18 23.66
CA GLN A 140 -13.72 9.29 24.80
C GLN A 140 -15.04 8.92 25.49
N SER A 141 -16.01 9.83 25.55
CA SER A 141 -17.31 9.60 26.18
C SER A 141 -18.42 10.34 25.45
N GLY A 142 -19.55 9.68 25.21
CA GLY A 142 -20.66 10.28 24.48
C GLY A 142 -21.80 9.32 24.21
N ARG A 143 -22.58 9.59 23.17
CA ARG A 143 -23.74 8.81 22.74
C ARG A 143 -23.59 8.42 21.28
N ALA A 144 -23.90 7.18 20.96
CA ALA A 144 -24.08 6.73 19.59
C ALA A 144 -25.56 6.85 19.20
N GLU A 145 -25.82 7.40 18.02
CA GLU A 145 -27.17 7.65 17.52
C GLU A 145 -27.33 7.10 16.10
N ALA A 146 -28.48 6.49 15.81
CA ALA A 146 -28.87 6.04 14.48
C ALA A 146 -29.94 6.97 13.89
N PHE A 147 -29.80 7.33 12.62
CA PHE A 147 -30.78 8.13 11.90
C PHE A 147 -31.87 7.25 11.29
N SER A 148 -33.13 7.54 11.63
CA SER A 148 -34.30 6.79 11.15
C SER A 148 -35.49 7.75 10.98
N GLY A 149 -36.12 7.70 9.81
CA GLY A 149 -37.15 8.67 9.42
C GLY A 149 -36.55 10.08 9.32
N THR A 150 -36.88 10.93 10.29
CA THR A 150 -36.39 12.32 10.39
C THR A 150 -35.64 12.60 11.69
N GLU A 151 -35.37 11.58 12.50
CA GLU A 151 -34.84 11.74 13.86
C GLU A 151 -33.58 10.92 14.10
N TRP A 152 -32.76 11.39 15.04
CA TRP A 152 -31.63 10.66 15.58
C TRP A 152 -32.05 9.95 16.86
N LYS A 153 -31.96 8.62 16.86
CA LYS A 153 -32.36 7.76 17.97
C LYS A 153 -31.13 7.22 18.68
N GLY A 154 -31.08 7.34 20.00
CA GLY A 154 -29.97 6.81 20.80
C GLY A 154 -29.88 5.29 20.68
N ILE A 155 -28.69 4.79 20.36
CA ILE A 155 -28.40 3.35 20.23
C ILE A 155 -27.31 2.88 21.19
N GLY A 156 -26.70 3.75 21.98
CA GLY A 156 -25.71 3.33 22.98
C GLY A 156 -24.90 4.47 23.57
N ILE A 157 -24.08 4.12 24.53
CA ILE A 157 -23.11 5.02 25.16
C ILE A 157 -21.72 4.70 24.61
N VAL A 158 -20.96 5.74 24.28
CA VAL A 158 -19.54 5.63 23.99
C VAL A 158 -18.78 5.72 25.30
N SER A 159 -17.87 4.78 25.54
CA SER A 159 -16.98 4.76 26.70
C SER A 159 -15.60 4.29 26.26
N GLY A 160 -14.57 5.07 26.56
CA GLY A 160 -13.19 4.78 26.15
C GLY A 160 -13.02 4.71 24.63
N GLY A 161 -13.79 5.51 23.87
CA GLY A 161 -13.72 5.52 22.41
C GLY A 161 -14.43 4.37 21.70
N VAL A 162 -15.17 3.51 22.40
CA VAL A 162 -15.88 2.37 21.80
C VAL A 162 -17.36 2.33 22.20
N PHE A 163 -18.18 1.70 21.37
CA PHE A 163 -19.57 1.38 21.67
C PHE A 163 -19.99 0.07 21.02
N SER A 164 -20.97 -0.60 21.64
CA SER A 164 -21.60 -1.80 21.09
C SER A 164 -23.05 -1.89 21.58
N ASN A 165 -23.96 -2.27 20.71
CA ASN A 165 -25.34 -2.60 21.03
C ASN A 165 -25.77 -3.82 20.21
N PRO A 166 -26.06 -4.97 20.85
CA PRO A 166 -26.42 -6.20 20.15
C PRO A 166 -27.91 -6.28 19.76
N SER A 167 -28.73 -5.27 20.07
CA SER A 167 -30.20 -5.36 19.99
C SER A 167 -30.85 -4.05 19.52
N VAL A 168 -30.27 -3.38 18.54
CA VAL A 168 -30.88 -2.21 17.89
C VAL A 168 -32.13 -2.65 17.10
N PRO A 169 -33.28 -1.98 17.25
CA PRO A 169 -34.49 -2.34 16.50
C PRO A 169 -34.30 -2.20 14.98
N PRO A 170 -34.87 -3.11 14.16
CA PRO A 170 -34.76 -3.03 12.70
C PRO A 170 -35.36 -1.75 12.11
N ASP A 171 -36.35 -1.14 12.77
CA ASP A 171 -36.96 0.14 12.33
C ASP A 171 -36.00 1.35 12.43
N TYR A 172 -34.79 1.16 12.97
CA TYR A 172 -33.75 2.19 13.04
C TYR A 172 -32.90 2.24 11.77
N LEU A 173 -33.16 1.35 10.82
CA LEU A 173 -32.54 1.36 9.52
C LEU A 173 -32.85 2.64 8.73
N HIS A 174 -31.83 3.19 8.09
CA HIS A 174 -31.94 4.36 7.21
C HIS A 174 -32.42 3.99 5.82
N THR A 175 -31.94 2.85 5.30
CA THR A 175 -32.43 2.16 4.10
C THR A 175 -32.68 0.68 4.43
N ALA A 176 -33.17 -0.13 3.49
CA ALA A 176 -33.49 -1.54 3.75
C ALA A 176 -32.36 -2.37 4.42
N ASP A 177 -31.10 -1.98 4.21
CA ASP A 177 -29.91 -2.72 4.62
C ASP A 177 -28.82 -1.85 5.26
N THR A 178 -29.08 -0.56 5.52
CA THR A 178 -28.03 0.37 5.97
C THR A 178 -28.46 1.13 7.22
N LEU A 179 -27.58 1.14 8.22
CA LEU A 179 -27.66 2.05 9.36
C LEU A 179 -26.84 3.30 9.08
N ARG A 180 -27.37 4.47 9.43
CA ARG A 180 -26.64 5.75 9.39
C ARG A 180 -26.38 6.21 10.82
N ILE A 181 -25.12 6.29 11.23
CA ILE A 181 -24.74 6.49 12.63
C ILE A 181 -23.87 7.73 12.79
N ARG A 182 -24.09 8.48 13.88
CA ARG A 182 -23.18 9.53 14.35
C ARG A 182 -22.88 9.36 15.83
N ILE A 183 -21.80 9.98 16.28
CA ILE A 183 -21.44 10.07 17.70
C ILE A 183 -21.58 11.51 18.15
N CYS A 184 -22.24 11.75 19.28
CA CYS A 184 -22.39 13.07 19.87
C CYS A 184 -21.91 13.09 21.33
N SER A 185 -21.41 14.25 21.77
CA SER A 185 -21.15 14.49 23.19
C SER A 185 -22.44 14.37 24.01
N HIS A 186 -22.33 14.15 25.32
CA HIS A 186 -23.52 14.09 26.20
C HIS A 186 -24.36 15.38 26.18
N SER A 187 -23.71 16.53 25.95
CA SER A 187 -24.36 17.84 25.80
C SER A 187 -24.93 18.08 24.40
N GLN A 188 -24.69 17.18 23.44
CA GLN A 188 -25.05 17.29 22.01
C GLN A 188 -24.47 18.52 21.27
N ASN A 189 -23.59 19.30 21.91
CA ASN A 189 -22.97 20.46 21.29
C ASN A 189 -21.89 20.10 20.25
N THR A 190 -21.43 18.85 20.23
CA THR A 190 -20.42 18.38 19.27
C THR A 190 -20.78 16.98 18.81
N CYS A 191 -20.90 16.81 17.49
CA CYS A 191 -21.20 15.54 16.86
C CYS A 191 -20.22 15.25 15.71
N SER A 192 -19.94 13.97 15.49
CA SER A 192 -19.25 13.52 14.28
C SER A 192 -20.12 13.73 13.04
N TYR A 193 -19.50 13.68 11.87
CA TYR A 193 -20.24 13.39 10.64
C TYR A 193 -20.92 12.02 10.74
N ALA A 194 -22.03 11.87 10.03
CA ALA A 194 -22.72 10.60 9.91
C ALA A 194 -21.91 9.63 9.05
N LEU A 195 -21.89 8.36 9.44
CA LEU A 195 -21.26 7.28 8.70
C LEU A 195 -22.28 6.15 8.51
N ASP A 196 -22.31 5.63 7.28
CA ASP A 196 -23.18 4.51 6.95
C ASP A 196 -22.52 3.17 7.31
N SER A 197 -23.34 2.16 7.60
CA SER A 197 -22.91 0.77 7.80
C SER A 197 -23.91 -0.14 7.10
N THR A 198 -23.46 -0.81 6.05
CA THR A 198 -24.28 -1.76 5.30
C THR A 198 -24.23 -3.11 6.03
N LEU A 199 -25.41 -3.65 6.34
CA LEU A 199 -25.56 -4.86 7.13
C LEU A 199 -24.80 -6.03 6.50
N GLY A 200 -23.98 -6.71 7.30
CA GLY A 200 -23.22 -7.89 6.85
C GLY A 200 -21.88 -7.58 6.20
N PHE A 201 -21.52 -6.30 6.01
CA PHE A 201 -20.22 -5.86 5.54
C PHE A 201 -19.45 -5.18 6.67
N PRO A 202 -18.56 -5.91 7.38
CA PRO A 202 -17.91 -5.40 8.59
C PRO A 202 -16.75 -4.44 8.33
N HIS A 203 -16.32 -4.27 7.07
CA HIS A 203 -15.20 -3.40 6.72
C HIS A 203 -15.59 -1.92 6.79
N ALA A 204 -14.67 -1.06 7.22
CA ALA A 204 -14.99 0.33 7.54
C ALA A 204 -15.25 1.16 6.27
N ARG A 205 -16.28 2.03 6.31
CA ARG A 205 -16.48 3.09 5.29
C ARG A 205 -15.53 4.27 5.42
N SER A 206 -14.92 4.44 6.59
CA SER A 206 -14.00 5.53 6.96
C SER A 206 -12.59 4.99 7.12
N LEU A 207 -11.77 5.11 6.09
CA LEU A 207 -10.43 4.53 6.01
C LEU A 207 -9.37 5.56 6.39
N LEU A 208 -8.35 5.13 7.14
CA LEU A 208 -7.15 5.92 7.39
C LEU A 208 -6.07 5.44 6.41
N ILE A 209 -5.75 6.27 5.43
CA ILE A 209 -4.78 5.94 4.39
C ILE A 209 -3.45 6.58 4.78
N ARG A 210 -2.49 5.73 5.15
CA ARG A 210 -1.12 6.16 5.45
C ARG A 210 -0.32 6.29 4.14
N PRO A 211 0.58 7.28 4.04
CA PRO A 211 1.45 7.40 2.89
C PRO A 211 2.36 6.18 2.77
N MET A 212 2.61 5.76 1.54
CA MET A 212 3.53 4.69 1.19
C MET A 212 4.70 5.23 0.35
N GLN A 213 5.79 4.49 0.30
CA GLN A 213 6.87 4.77 -0.64
C GLN A 213 6.35 4.64 -2.07
N ASP A 214 6.89 5.45 -2.98
CA ASP A 214 6.63 5.33 -4.40
C ASP A 214 7.19 4.00 -4.95
N ALA A 215 6.40 3.30 -5.77
CA ALA A 215 6.78 1.98 -6.29
C ALA A 215 8.04 2.01 -7.17
N ALA A 216 8.29 3.09 -7.91
CA ALA A 216 9.48 3.22 -8.74
C ALA A 216 10.73 3.50 -7.89
N SER A 217 10.58 4.28 -6.82
CA SER A 217 11.66 4.50 -5.85
C SER A 217 12.08 3.20 -5.16
N GLU A 218 11.13 2.40 -4.66
CA GLU A 218 11.46 1.11 -4.02
C GLU A 218 12.06 0.11 -5.02
N GLN A 219 11.53 0.04 -6.25
CA GLN A 219 12.12 -0.76 -7.33
C GLN A 219 13.59 -0.41 -7.57
N ALA A 220 13.91 0.89 -7.64
CA ALA A 220 15.27 1.36 -7.86
C ALA A 220 16.19 1.03 -6.67
N GLU A 221 15.73 1.27 -5.43
CA GLU A 221 16.48 0.94 -4.20
C GLU A 221 16.80 -0.54 -4.09
N MET A 222 15.86 -1.40 -4.49
CA MET A 222 16.03 -2.86 -4.45
C MET A 222 16.70 -3.43 -5.70
N SER A 223 16.94 -2.59 -6.72
CA SER A 223 17.38 -3.01 -8.05
C SER A 223 16.48 -4.07 -8.69
N TRP A 224 15.18 -4.07 -8.35
CA TRP A 224 14.21 -5.03 -8.86
C TRP A 224 13.82 -4.78 -10.31
N TRP A 225 13.47 -5.86 -11.01
CA TRP A 225 12.95 -5.78 -12.37
C TRP A 225 11.50 -5.24 -12.41
N LEU A 226 10.63 -5.73 -11.52
CA LEU A 226 9.24 -5.31 -11.43
C LEU A 226 9.00 -4.41 -10.22
N ARG A 227 7.97 -3.57 -10.32
CA ARG A 227 7.48 -2.80 -9.16
C ARG A 227 6.40 -3.58 -8.44
N LYS A 228 6.25 -3.29 -7.15
CA LYS A 228 5.11 -3.69 -6.33
C LYS A 228 3.98 -2.65 -6.41
N ALA A 229 2.84 -2.95 -5.81
CA ALA A 229 1.68 -2.07 -5.79
C ALA A 229 1.80 -1.00 -4.69
N ASP A 230 1.80 0.26 -5.10
CA ASP A 230 1.79 1.43 -4.23
C ASP A 230 0.36 1.97 -3.95
N TYR A 231 -0.63 1.08 -3.94
CA TYR A 231 -2.02 1.37 -3.64
C TYR A 231 -2.63 0.30 -2.72
N GLN A 232 -3.67 0.69 -1.99
CA GLN A 232 -4.30 -0.15 -0.96
C GLN A 232 -5.76 -0.46 -1.35
N PRO A 233 -6.24 -1.69 -1.11
CA PRO A 233 -7.63 -2.05 -1.36
C PRO A 233 -8.57 -1.45 -0.31
N THR A 234 -9.85 -1.34 -0.67
CA THR A 234 -10.84 -0.65 0.19
C THR A 234 -12.06 -1.50 0.56
N GLY A 235 -12.33 -2.56 -0.19
CA GLY A 235 -13.58 -3.34 -0.05
C GLY A 235 -14.82 -2.69 -0.66
N TYR A 236 -14.66 -1.61 -1.44
CA TYR A 236 -15.76 -0.94 -2.15
C TYR A 236 -15.61 -1.03 -3.66
N PHE A 237 -16.73 -0.99 -4.34
CA PHE A 237 -16.87 -1.08 -5.79
C PHE A 237 -17.61 0.14 -6.33
N ALA A 238 -17.09 0.72 -7.41
CA ALA A 238 -17.73 1.79 -8.17
C ALA A 238 -18.61 1.17 -9.27
N PRO A 239 -19.93 1.45 -9.32
CA PRO A 239 -20.76 0.98 -10.42
C PRO A 239 -20.42 1.70 -11.74
N ALA A 240 -20.48 0.98 -12.86
CA ALA A 240 -20.19 1.54 -14.17
C ALA A 240 -21.15 2.70 -14.53
N GLY A 241 -20.58 3.83 -14.90
CA GLY A 241 -21.32 5.01 -15.38
C GLY A 241 -22.17 5.72 -14.32
N GLN A 242 -22.05 5.37 -13.04
CA GLN A 242 -22.78 6.00 -11.93
C GLN A 242 -21.86 6.92 -11.11
N GLU A 243 -22.46 7.93 -10.47
CA GLU A 243 -21.73 8.81 -9.57
C GLU A 243 -21.56 8.17 -8.18
N ILE A 244 -20.35 8.25 -7.66
CA ILE A 244 -20.01 7.90 -6.29
C ILE A 244 -19.52 9.14 -5.54
N GLN A 245 -19.80 9.20 -4.24
CA GLN A 245 -19.34 10.26 -3.35
C GLN A 245 -18.21 9.78 -2.46
N VAL A 246 -17.12 10.53 -2.43
CA VAL A 246 -15.93 10.25 -1.60
C VAL A 246 -15.51 11.52 -0.88
N TRP A 247 -15.43 11.46 0.44
CA TRP A 247 -14.91 12.56 1.26
C TRP A 247 -13.45 12.31 1.61
N ALA A 248 -12.60 13.33 1.49
CA ALA A 248 -11.18 13.24 1.86
C ALA A 248 -10.78 14.38 2.80
N TRP A 249 -10.07 14.05 3.89
CA TRP A 249 -9.65 14.98 4.94
C TRP A 249 -8.22 14.71 5.40
N GLY A 250 -7.63 15.66 6.13
CA GLY A 250 -6.24 15.60 6.55
C GLY A 250 -5.31 15.86 5.38
N ASN A 251 -4.22 15.09 5.27
CA ASN A 251 -3.23 15.33 4.23
C ASN A 251 -3.67 14.67 2.92
N VAL A 252 -4.31 15.43 2.05
CA VAL A 252 -4.75 14.99 0.71
C VAL A 252 -3.67 15.15 -0.37
N ASP A 253 -2.43 15.53 -0.01
CA ASP A 253 -1.34 15.55 -0.99
C ASP A 253 -1.03 14.13 -1.48
N ASN A 254 -0.83 14.03 -2.80
CA ASN A 254 -0.57 12.78 -3.52
C ASN A 254 -1.59 11.68 -3.21
N LEU A 255 -2.85 12.06 -2.98
CA LEU A 255 -3.97 11.17 -2.74
C LEU A 255 -4.78 10.96 -4.02
N THR A 256 -4.87 9.72 -4.46
CA THR A 256 -5.53 9.33 -5.70
C THR A 256 -6.44 8.14 -5.45
N LEU A 257 -7.67 8.23 -5.93
CA LEU A 257 -8.58 7.10 -6.02
C LEU A 257 -8.37 6.39 -7.36
N LEU A 258 -8.31 5.07 -7.33
CA LEU A 258 -8.13 4.20 -8.49
C LEU A 258 -9.37 3.31 -8.63
N VAL A 259 -9.89 3.17 -9.85
CA VAL A 259 -11.02 2.26 -10.15
C VAL A 259 -10.56 1.17 -11.13
N GLY A 260 -10.86 -0.08 -10.79
CA GLY A 260 -10.46 -1.29 -11.52
C GLY A 260 -9.39 -2.08 -10.77
N THR A 261 -9.03 -3.26 -11.27
CA THR A 261 -7.99 -4.12 -10.68
C THR A 261 -6.96 -4.45 -11.75
N GLN A 262 -5.69 -4.14 -11.49
CA GLN A 262 -4.61 -4.31 -12.47
C GLN A 262 -4.38 -5.79 -12.78
N GLY A 263 -4.33 -6.18 -14.07
CA GLY A 263 -4.07 -7.55 -14.50
C GLY A 263 -5.26 -8.52 -14.45
N MET A 264 -6.39 -8.06 -13.93
CA MET A 264 -7.59 -8.88 -13.71
C MET A 264 -8.23 -9.30 -15.05
N ALA A 265 -8.86 -10.47 -15.09
CA ALA A 265 -9.74 -10.87 -16.18
C ALA A 265 -10.95 -9.93 -16.29
N ASN A 266 -11.40 -9.69 -17.51
CA ASN A 266 -12.63 -8.93 -17.74
C ASN A 266 -13.84 -9.74 -17.25
N ARG A 267 -14.59 -9.20 -16.28
CA ARG A 267 -15.78 -9.83 -15.69
C ARG A 267 -16.86 -10.28 -16.68
N ASN A 268 -16.95 -9.62 -17.85
CA ASN A 268 -17.95 -9.92 -18.88
C ASN A 268 -17.38 -10.85 -19.97
N ASN A 269 -16.06 -10.87 -20.15
CA ASN A 269 -15.36 -11.74 -21.08
C ASN A 269 -14.02 -12.18 -20.47
N PRO A 270 -13.98 -13.24 -19.64
CA PRO A 270 -12.75 -13.65 -18.95
C PRO A 270 -11.60 -14.07 -19.88
N SER A 271 -11.85 -14.26 -21.17
CA SER A 271 -10.81 -14.45 -22.19
C SER A 271 -10.01 -13.18 -22.49
N GLU A 272 -10.45 -12.01 -22.03
CA GLU A 272 -9.77 -10.73 -22.14
C GLU A 272 -9.30 -10.23 -20.77
N GLN A 273 -8.26 -9.40 -20.76
CA GLN A 273 -7.88 -8.66 -19.56
C GLN A 273 -8.77 -7.42 -19.42
N SER A 274 -9.15 -7.06 -18.20
CA SER A 274 -9.80 -5.78 -17.93
C SER A 274 -8.86 -4.61 -18.21
N GLU A 275 -9.43 -3.44 -18.48
CA GLU A 275 -8.66 -2.21 -18.58
C GLU A 275 -7.89 -1.90 -17.30
N ASN A 276 -6.74 -1.22 -17.46
CA ASN A 276 -5.93 -0.75 -16.35
C ASN A 276 -6.72 0.18 -15.41
N MET A 277 -6.22 0.30 -14.17
CA MET A 277 -6.81 1.18 -13.17
C MET A 277 -6.90 2.63 -13.65
N ARG A 278 -8.07 3.25 -13.49
CA ARG A 278 -8.33 4.64 -13.86
C ARG A 278 -8.23 5.54 -12.65
N ALA A 279 -7.41 6.57 -12.74
CA ALA A 279 -7.02 7.40 -11.61
C ALA A 279 -7.79 8.73 -11.54
N THR A 280 -8.27 9.08 -10.35
CA THR A 280 -8.85 10.39 -10.03
C THR A 280 -8.15 10.98 -8.81
N ARG A 281 -7.55 12.16 -8.94
CA ARG A 281 -6.95 12.87 -7.80
C ARG A 281 -8.06 13.35 -6.86
N LEU A 282 -7.92 13.06 -5.57
CA LEU A 282 -8.85 13.54 -4.56
C LEU A 282 -8.44 14.93 -4.06
N THR A 283 -9.42 15.80 -3.84
CA THR A 283 -9.26 17.08 -3.14
C THR A 283 -9.89 17.01 -1.76
N ARG A 284 -9.54 17.96 -0.87
CA ARG A 284 -10.15 18.05 0.46
C ARG A 284 -11.65 18.29 0.33
N GLY A 285 -12.44 17.60 1.14
CA GLY A 285 -13.89 17.67 1.17
C GLY A 285 -14.53 16.63 0.26
N LEU A 286 -15.69 16.96 -0.30
CA LEU A 286 -16.49 16.07 -1.14
C LEU A 286 -15.91 16.01 -2.57
N ASN A 287 -15.72 14.79 -3.06
CA ASN A 287 -15.40 14.46 -4.43
C ASN A 287 -16.56 13.64 -5.01
N THR A 288 -17.11 14.07 -6.15
CA THR A 288 -18.08 13.30 -6.93
C THR A 288 -17.37 12.70 -8.14
N ILE A 289 -17.34 11.38 -8.22
CA ILE A 289 -16.55 10.65 -9.22
C ILE A 289 -17.48 9.76 -10.03
N ARG A 290 -17.28 9.73 -11.35
CA ARG A 290 -18.03 8.87 -12.27
C ARG A 290 -17.04 8.10 -13.13
N ASP A 291 -16.92 6.79 -12.89
CA ASP A 291 -16.06 5.92 -13.69
C ASP A 291 -16.89 5.21 -14.77
N PRO A 292 -16.47 5.23 -16.05
CA PRO A 292 -17.27 4.66 -17.13
C PRO A 292 -17.40 3.14 -17.08
N LEU A 293 -16.43 2.42 -16.49
CA LEU A 293 -16.37 0.95 -16.53
C LEU A 293 -16.70 0.30 -15.18
N GLY A 294 -16.64 1.07 -14.10
CA GLY A 294 -16.71 0.57 -12.74
C GLY A 294 -15.56 -0.35 -12.38
N GLY A 295 -15.55 -0.83 -11.15
CA GLY A 295 -14.48 -1.70 -10.64
C GLY A 295 -14.29 -1.57 -9.14
N ALA A 296 -13.48 -2.47 -8.58
CA ALA A 296 -12.96 -2.31 -7.23
C ALA A 296 -12.27 -0.94 -7.07
N ILE A 297 -12.43 -0.34 -5.90
CA ILE A 297 -11.86 0.96 -5.56
C ILE A 297 -10.60 0.74 -4.73
N HIS A 298 -9.51 1.37 -5.12
CA HIS A 298 -8.25 1.41 -4.37
C HIS A 298 -7.86 2.85 -4.07
N ILE A 299 -7.06 3.05 -3.04
CA ILE A 299 -6.48 4.37 -2.73
C ILE A 299 -4.96 4.29 -2.82
N ARG A 300 -4.36 5.19 -3.59
CA ARG A 300 -2.94 5.49 -3.59
C ARG A 300 -2.70 6.75 -2.78
N LYS A 301 -1.85 6.65 -1.75
CA LYS A 301 -1.26 7.81 -1.07
C LYS A 301 0.24 7.65 -1.05
N LEU A 302 0.94 8.53 -1.76
CA LEU A 302 2.40 8.51 -1.80
C LEU A 302 2.97 9.51 -0.80
N THR A 303 4.15 9.20 -0.27
CA THR A 303 4.95 10.16 0.50
C THR A 303 5.16 11.42 -0.33
N GLY A 304 4.94 12.58 0.28
CA GLY A 304 5.06 13.89 -0.33
C GLY A 304 5.76 14.89 0.59
N PRO A 305 5.78 16.19 0.23
CA PRO A 305 6.43 17.22 1.04
C PRO A 305 5.74 17.43 2.39
N THR A 306 4.42 17.22 2.44
CA THR A 306 3.62 17.30 3.66
C THR A 306 3.51 15.89 4.26
N THR A 307 3.83 15.74 5.54
CA THR A 307 3.65 14.48 6.28
C THR A 307 2.19 14.25 6.65
N GLY A 308 1.85 13.04 7.10
CA GLY A 308 0.53 12.74 7.64
C GLY A 308 -0.34 11.85 6.76
N ALA A 309 -1.34 11.24 7.39
CA ALA A 309 -2.30 10.36 6.73
C ALA A 309 -3.47 11.17 6.13
N ALA A 310 -4.19 10.54 5.20
CA ALA A 310 -5.49 11.01 4.76
C ALA A 310 -6.59 10.15 5.39
N ARG A 311 -7.74 10.76 5.69
CA ARG A 311 -8.97 10.00 5.96
C ARG A 311 -9.85 10.03 4.71
N VAL A 312 -10.23 8.86 4.21
CA VAL A 312 -11.14 8.71 3.06
C VAL A 312 -12.43 8.06 3.55
N THR A 313 -13.57 8.69 3.28
CA THR A 313 -14.89 8.18 3.65
C THR A 313 -15.76 7.99 2.42
N PHE A 314 -16.28 6.77 2.25
CA PHE A 314 -17.18 6.43 1.14
C PHE A 314 -18.64 6.73 1.48
N GLY A 315 -19.25 7.60 0.68
CA GLY A 315 -20.63 8.05 0.82
C GLY A 315 -21.60 7.28 -0.08
N ASN A 316 -22.51 8.02 -0.72
CA ASN A 316 -23.53 7.47 -1.60
C ASN A 316 -22.94 6.91 -2.92
N GLY A 317 -23.60 5.93 -3.51
CA GLY A 317 -23.27 5.36 -4.83
C GLY A 317 -22.23 4.24 -4.83
N VAL A 318 -21.41 4.10 -3.78
CA VAL A 318 -20.48 2.95 -3.68
C VAL A 318 -21.21 1.68 -3.24
N ILE A 319 -20.76 0.53 -3.75
CA ILE A 319 -21.26 -0.79 -3.38
C ILE A 319 -20.20 -1.50 -2.53
N PRO A 320 -20.51 -2.01 -1.33
CA PRO A 320 -19.58 -2.86 -0.61
C PRO A 320 -19.43 -4.21 -1.33
N MET A 321 -18.19 -4.70 -1.45
CA MET A 321 -17.89 -5.98 -2.10
C MET A 321 -17.34 -7.01 -1.09
N PRO A 322 -17.26 -8.31 -1.45
CA PRO A 322 -16.67 -9.31 -0.56
C PRO A 322 -15.19 -9.01 -0.31
N TYR A 323 -14.88 -8.66 0.94
CA TYR A 323 -13.58 -8.13 1.33
C TYR A 323 -13.10 -8.79 2.63
N TYR A 324 -12.23 -9.79 2.50
CA TYR A 324 -11.67 -10.50 3.64
C TYR A 324 -10.36 -9.85 4.08
N VAL A 325 -10.28 -9.41 5.34
CA VAL A 325 -9.01 -8.96 5.94
C VAL A 325 -8.52 -10.01 6.90
N ASN A 326 -7.30 -10.51 6.67
CA ASN A 326 -6.73 -11.57 7.49
C ASN A 326 -6.70 -11.21 8.98
N ARG A 327 -7.07 -12.17 9.85
CA ARG A 327 -7.18 -12.02 11.31
C ARG A 327 -8.21 -10.97 11.80
N VAL A 328 -8.96 -10.34 10.90
CA VAL A 328 -10.01 -9.36 11.23
C VAL A 328 -11.39 -9.88 10.83
N THR A 329 -11.50 -10.38 9.60
CA THR A 329 -12.75 -10.92 9.08
C THR A 329 -12.87 -12.39 9.45
N THR A 330 -14.03 -12.81 9.96
CA THR A 330 -14.30 -14.22 10.24
C THR A 330 -14.73 -14.97 8.98
N GLN A 331 -14.56 -16.29 8.94
CA GLN A 331 -15.03 -17.11 7.82
C GLN A 331 -16.54 -16.95 7.56
N LEU A 332 -17.35 -16.85 8.62
CA LEU A 332 -18.80 -16.64 8.47
C LEU A 332 -19.12 -15.27 7.85
N GLN A 333 -18.41 -14.21 8.24
CA GLN A 333 -18.57 -12.89 7.61
C GLN A 333 -18.16 -12.91 6.14
N TRP A 334 -17.07 -13.59 5.80
CA TRP A 334 -16.62 -13.76 4.42
C TRP A 334 -17.71 -14.43 3.55
N LEU A 335 -18.23 -15.58 4.00
CA LEU A 335 -19.30 -16.29 3.29
C LEU A 335 -20.56 -15.44 3.15
N ARG A 336 -20.92 -14.69 4.20
CA ARG A 336 -22.06 -13.77 4.14
C ARG A 336 -21.85 -12.67 3.10
N MET A 337 -20.69 -12.01 3.09
CA MET A 337 -20.41 -10.97 2.10
C MET A 337 -20.47 -11.52 0.68
N LEU A 338 -19.91 -12.72 0.43
CA LEU A 338 -20.02 -13.39 -0.87
C LEU A 338 -21.48 -13.54 -1.31
N LEU A 339 -22.42 -13.83 -0.40
CA LEU A 339 -23.82 -14.05 -0.75
C LEU A 339 -24.68 -12.76 -0.79
N LEU A 340 -24.24 -11.67 -0.15
CA LEU A 340 -25.07 -10.47 0.06
C LEU A 340 -24.92 -9.38 -1.02
N THR A 341 -23.97 -9.52 -1.94
CA THR A 341 -23.71 -8.51 -2.99
C THR A 341 -23.56 -9.17 -4.35
N ASP A 342 -23.94 -8.43 -5.38
CA ASP A 342 -23.73 -8.76 -6.79
C ASP A 342 -22.46 -8.09 -7.35
N ALA A 343 -21.63 -7.47 -6.49
CA ALA A 343 -20.33 -6.98 -6.91
C ALA A 343 -19.51 -8.14 -7.54
N PRO A 344 -18.98 -7.97 -8.76
CA PRO A 344 -18.42 -9.05 -9.56
C PRO A 344 -17.01 -9.49 -9.11
N GLU A 345 -16.35 -8.68 -8.29
CA GLU A 345 -14.98 -8.89 -7.83
C GLU A 345 -14.95 -9.07 -6.31
N VAL A 346 -13.94 -9.79 -5.83
CA VAL A 346 -13.66 -10.00 -4.41
C VAL A 346 -12.19 -9.72 -4.13
N GLU A 347 -11.88 -9.40 -2.87
CA GLU A 347 -10.48 -9.27 -2.42
C GLU A 347 -10.27 -9.95 -1.07
N LEU A 348 -9.17 -10.71 -0.95
CA LEU A 348 -8.63 -11.23 0.30
C LEU A 348 -7.28 -10.56 0.59
N VAL A 349 -7.16 -9.93 1.74
CA VAL A 349 -6.05 -9.03 2.07
C VAL A 349 -5.20 -9.62 3.19
N GLY A 350 -3.93 -9.82 2.88
CA GLY A 350 -2.86 -10.14 3.81
C GLY A 350 -2.09 -8.91 4.30
N THR A 351 -0.89 -9.13 4.81
CA THR A 351 0.07 -8.09 5.19
C THR A 351 0.85 -7.55 3.98
N HIS A 352 1.21 -8.41 3.02
CA HIS A 352 2.00 -8.08 1.83
C HIS A 352 1.28 -8.44 0.52
N VAL A 353 0.15 -9.14 0.58
CA VAL A 353 -0.58 -9.62 -0.60
C VAL A 353 -2.03 -9.17 -0.62
N VAL A 354 -2.58 -8.96 -1.81
CA VAL A 354 -4.01 -8.93 -2.07
C VAL A 354 -4.34 -10.00 -3.11
N ILE A 355 -5.24 -10.92 -2.79
CA ILE A 355 -5.76 -11.91 -3.74
C ILE A 355 -7.07 -11.35 -4.29
N ALA A 356 -7.12 -11.08 -5.59
CA ALA A 356 -8.31 -10.58 -6.27
C ALA A 356 -8.81 -11.58 -7.30
N ALA A 357 -10.12 -11.86 -7.29
CA ALA A 357 -10.72 -12.83 -8.18
C ALA A 357 -12.16 -12.43 -8.54
N LEU A 358 -12.72 -13.07 -9.57
CA LEU A 358 -14.13 -12.97 -9.87
C LEU A 358 -14.91 -13.67 -8.75
N ARG A 359 -16.04 -13.09 -8.37
CA ARG A 359 -16.91 -13.64 -7.33
C ARG A 359 -17.38 -15.05 -7.68
N ASP A 360 -17.72 -15.29 -8.94
CA ASP A 360 -18.21 -16.60 -9.40
C ASP A 360 -17.13 -17.69 -9.31
N THR A 361 -15.87 -17.37 -9.61
CA THR A 361 -14.75 -18.29 -9.39
C THR A 361 -14.56 -18.53 -7.89
N THR A 362 -14.61 -17.48 -7.08
CA THR A 362 -14.46 -17.56 -5.62
C THR A 362 -15.52 -18.44 -4.96
N LEU A 363 -16.77 -18.40 -5.42
CA LEU A 363 -17.85 -19.23 -4.89
C LEU A 363 -17.56 -20.73 -5.00
N LYS A 364 -16.80 -21.17 -6.03
CA LYS A 364 -16.35 -22.56 -6.19
C LYS A 364 -15.41 -23.01 -5.05
N PHE A 365 -14.73 -22.06 -4.40
CA PHE A 365 -13.83 -22.27 -3.27
C PHE A 365 -14.43 -21.86 -1.92
N SER A 366 -15.76 -21.69 -1.83
CA SER A 366 -16.43 -21.31 -0.57
C SER A 366 -16.23 -22.30 0.59
N HIS A 367 -15.82 -23.54 0.30
CA HIS A 367 -15.45 -24.54 1.30
C HIS A 367 -14.04 -24.34 1.88
N VAL A 368 -13.16 -23.60 1.19
CA VAL A 368 -11.80 -23.29 1.63
C VAL A 368 -11.83 -22.16 2.65
N ALA A 369 -11.09 -22.31 3.75
CA ALA A 369 -10.98 -21.23 4.72
C ALA A 369 -10.23 -20.03 4.12
N PRO A 370 -10.79 -18.80 4.12
CA PRO A 370 -10.12 -17.64 3.53
C PRO A 370 -8.79 -17.30 4.19
N SER A 371 -8.61 -17.67 5.47
CA SER A 371 -7.33 -17.58 6.16
C SER A 371 -6.26 -18.50 5.57
N ALA A 372 -6.64 -19.70 5.08
CA ALA A 372 -5.71 -20.63 4.46
C ALA A 372 -5.25 -20.11 3.09
N ILE A 373 -6.17 -19.50 2.32
CA ILE A 373 -5.85 -18.81 1.06
C ILE A 373 -4.81 -17.72 1.31
N VAL A 374 -5.10 -16.76 2.19
CA VAL A 374 -4.15 -15.68 2.47
C VAL A 374 -2.82 -16.21 3.02
N HIS A 375 -2.87 -17.24 3.88
CA HIS A 375 -1.66 -17.81 4.46
C HIS A 375 -0.73 -18.43 3.42
N SER A 376 -1.26 -19.19 2.45
CA SER A 376 -0.40 -19.81 1.42
C SER A 376 0.32 -18.75 0.59
N HIS A 377 -0.36 -17.67 0.21
CA HIS A 377 0.27 -16.58 -0.55
C HIS A 377 1.30 -15.78 0.27
N GLU A 378 0.98 -15.44 1.53
CA GLU A 378 1.93 -14.77 2.43
C GLU A 378 3.19 -15.59 2.66
N GLU A 379 3.05 -16.91 2.72
CA GLU A 379 4.14 -17.84 2.96
C GLU A 379 5.11 -17.92 1.78
N VAL A 380 4.59 -17.98 0.54
CA VAL A 380 5.42 -17.85 -0.66
C VAL A 380 6.23 -16.56 -0.59
N MET A 381 5.56 -15.42 -0.41
CA MET A 381 6.24 -14.13 -0.36
C MET A 381 7.22 -14.01 0.82
N ARG A 382 6.97 -14.69 1.96
CA ARG A 382 7.89 -14.69 3.11
C ARG A 382 9.19 -15.42 2.76
N LEU A 383 9.10 -16.64 2.24
CA LEU A 383 10.26 -17.46 1.90
C LEU A 383 11.09 -16.84 0.77
N GLU A 384 10.43 -16.24 -0.22
CA GLU A 384 11.12 -15.52 -1.29
C GLU A 384 11.81 -14.24 -0.81
N ALA A 385 11.20 -13.51 0.13
CA ALA A 385 11.86 -12.37 0.77
C ALA A 385 13.09 -12.81 1.60
N GLU A 386 12.99 -13.95 2.31
CA GLU A 386 14.09 -14.50 3.12
C GLU A 386 15.28 -14.91 2.26
N VAL A 387 15.07 -15.67 1.17
CA VAL A 387 16.17 -16.04 0.25
C VAL A 387 16.76 -14.80 -0.46
N SER A 388 15.95 -13.74 -0.59
CA SER A 388 16.38 -12.42 -1.08
C SER A 388 17.12 -11.56 -0.04
N GLY A 389 17.43 -12.11 1.14
CA GLY A 389 18.13 -11.39 2.21
C GLY A 389 17.36 -10.19 2.76
N GLN A 390 16.02 -10.23 2.75
CA GLN A 390 15.17 -9.21 3.38
C GLN A 390 14.85 -9.58 4.84
N ASP A 391 15.89 -9.69 5.66
CA ASP A 391 15.83 -10.12 7.06
C ASP A 391 15.63 -8.98 8.08
N GLY A 392 15.62 -7.72 7.62
CA GLY A 392 15.50 -6.55 8.46
C GLY A 392 16.75 -6.20 9.28
N SER A 393 17.91 -6.83 9.00
CA SER A 393 19.18 -6.56 9.69
C SER A 393 19.63 -5.10 9.61
N THR A 394 19.28 -4.40 8.52
CA THR A 394 19.46 -2.95 8.33
C THR A 394 18.24 -2.36 7.61
N SER A 395 18.15 -1.03 7.48
CA SER A 395 17.05 -0.38 6.76
C SER A 395 16.92 -0.83 5.30
N ILE A 396 18.04 -1.04 4.61
CA ILE A 396 18.07 -1.53 3.21
C ILE A 396 17.74 -3.03 3.13
N HIS A 397 17.78 -3.78 4.23
CA HIS A 397 17.41 -5.18 4.29
C HIS A 397 16.00 -5.44 4.80
N LYS A 398 15.19 -4.40 4.98
CA LYS A 398 13.79 -4.57 5.34
C LYS A 398 13.00 -5.18 4.17
N ARG A 399 12.02 -6.01 4.52
CA ARG A 399 10.98 -6.42 3.58
C ARG A 399 10.17 -5.21 3.14
N SER A 400 9.86 -5.15 1.86
CA SER A 400 8.99 -4.11 1.29
C SER A 400 7.65 -4.05 2.02
N ALA A 401 7.19 -2.83 2.28
CA ALA A 401 5.86 -2.56 2.84
C ALA A 401 4.79 -2.40 1.75
N LEU A 402 5.18 -2.42 0.47
CA LEU A 402 4.26 -2.38 -0.66
C LEU A 402 3.58 -3.74 -0.86
N LEU A 403 2.35 -3.69 -1.35
CA LEU A 403 1.55 -4.88 -1.60
C LEU A 403 1.92 -5.52 -2.94
N LEU A 404 1.58 -6.78 -3.10
CA LEU A 404 1.58 -7.46 -4.38
C LEU A 404 0.23 -8.11 -4.62
N TYR A 405 -0.36 -7.91 -5.80
CA TYR A 405 -1.65 -8.50 -6.12
C TYR A 405 -1.45 -9.87 -6.77
N ALA A 406 -2.15 -10.90 -6.31
CA ALA A 406 -2.38 -12.10 -7.10
C ALA A 406 -3.79 -12.02 -7.66
N VAL A 407 -3.90 -12.01 -8.99
CA VAL A 407 -5.18 -11.80 -9.66
C VAL A 407 -5.56 -12.99 -10.52
N GLU A 408 -6.86 -13.23 -10.63
CA GLU A 408 -7.40 -14.07 -11.69
C GLU A 408 -7.25 -13.33 -13.03
N GLY A 409 -6.33 -13.79 -13.86
CA GLY A 409 -5.97 -13.17 -15.15
C GLY A 409 -6.78 -13.69 -16.34
N SER A 410 -6.57 -13.09 -17.51
CA SER A 410 -7.20 -13.53 -18.77
C SER A 410 -6.98 -15.01 -19.06
N ALA A 411 -8.04 -15.72 -19.46
CA ALA A 411 -7.98 -17.12 -19.87
C ALA A 411 -7.14 -17.38 -21.14
N SER A 412 -6.91 -16.34 -21.95
CA SER A 412 -6.13 -16.42 -23.19
C SER A 412 -4.64 -16.14 -22.98
N ALA A 413 -4.25 -15.72 -21.77
CA ALA A 413 -2.87 -15.46 -21.40
C ALA A 413 -2.26 -16.68 -20.70
N ASN A 414 -0.94 -16.79 -20.78
CA ASN A 414 -0.17 -17.62 -19.86
C ASN A 414 -0.14 -16.96 -18.47
N PRO A 415 0.12 -17.74 -17.39
CA PRO A 415 0.50 -17.12 -16.12
C PRO A 415 1.69 -16.19 -16.35
N HIS A 416 1.66 -15.05 -15.66
CA HIS A 416 2.70 -14.03 -15.82
C HIS A 416 2.73 -13.06 -14.63
N ALA A 417 3.88 -12.43 -14.46
CA ALA A 417 4.10 -11.33 -13.53
C ALA A 417 4.23 -10.00 -14.27
N SER A 418 3.73 -8.92 -13.66
CA SER A 418 3.93 -7.56 -14.16
C SER A 418 3.97 -6.56 -13.00
N THR A 419 4.07 -5.28 -13.31
CA THR A 419 4.14 -4.21 -12.31
C THR A 419 2.90 -4.25 -11.42
N GLY A 420 3.11 -4.56 -10.13
CA GLY A 420 2.10 -4.57 -9.08
C GLY A 420 1.31 -5.87 -8.92
N TYR A 421 1.46 -6.86 -9.81
CA TYR A 421 0.68 -8.10 -9.72
C TYR A 421 1.35 -9.32 -10.36
N ILE A 422 0.88 -10.51 -9.94
CA ILE A 422 0.95 -11.77 -10.68
C ILE A 422 -0.46 -12.11 -11.17
N ALA A 423 -0.57 -12.71 -12.35
CA ALA A 423 -1.84 -13.13 -12.94
C ALA A 423 -1.86 -14.63 -13.18
N LEU A 424 -2.86 -15.29 -12.62
CA LEU A 424 -3.11 -16.72 -12.81
C LEU A 424 -4.34 -16.89 -13.72
N PRO A 425 -4.22 -17.53 -14.90
CA PRO A 425 -5.28 -17.50 -15.90
C PRO A 425 -6.60 -18.09 -15.43
N HIS A 426 -7.70 -17.40 -15.77
CA HIS A 426 -9.06 -17.90 -15.58
C HIS A 426 -9.26 -19.23 -16.32
N ARG A 427 -9.92 -20.17 -15.65
CA ARG A 427 -10.41 -21.43 -16.23
C ARG A 427 -11.82 -21.68 -15.71
N GLU A 428 -12.69 -22.23 -16.56
CA GLU A 428 -14.05 -22.58 -16.14
C GLU A 428 -14.03 -23.70 -15.07
N SER A 429 -13.19 -24.71 -15.25
CA SER A 429 -13.00 -25.78 -14.28
C SER A 429 -11.96 -25.41 -13.22
N ILE A 430 -12.12 -25.95 -12.01
CA ILE A 430 -11.08 -25.93 -10.98
C ILE A 430 -9.85 -26.67 -11.53
N GLY A 431 -8.68 -26.07 -11.35
CA GLY A 431 -7.39 -26.63 -11.72
C GLY A 431 -6.25 -25.79 -11.13
N GLU A 432 -5.02 -26.08 -11.57
CA GLU A 432 -3.78 -25.59 -10.94
C GLU A 432 -3.77 -24.08 -10.66
N PHE A 433 -4.23 -23.24 -11.60
CA PHE A 433 -4.24 -21.78 -11.44
C PHE A 433 -5.23 -21.31 -10.39
N SER A 434 -6.46 -21.80 -10.44
CA SER A 434 -7.49 -21.45 -9.46
C SER A 434 -7.20 -22.05 -8.08
N GLU A 435 -6.57 -23.21 -8.01
CA GLU A 435 -6.14 -23.85 -6.76
C GLU A 435 -4.97 -23.08 -6.13
N ALA A 436 -4.03 -22.62 -6.93
CA ALA A 436 -2.96 -21.74 -6.49
C ALA A 436 -3.53 -20.42 -5.94
N LEU A 437 -4.49 -19.80 -6.65
CA LEU A 437 -5.08 -18.50 -6.31
C LEU A 437 -6.06 -18.55 -5.12
N LEU A 438 -6.93 -19.56 -5.07
CA LEU A 438 -8.09 -19.61 -4.17
C LEU A 438 -8.24 -20.93 -3.42
N GLY A 439 -7.42 -21.95 -3.74
CA GLY A 439 -7.45 -23.25 -3.09
C GLY A 439 -6.66 -23.32 -1.78
N GLY A 440 -5.89 -22.28 -1.45
CA GLY A 440 -4.92 -22.32 -0.36
C GLY A 440 -3.67 -23.13 -0.69
N LEU A 441 -3.38 -23.32 -1.99
CA LEU A 441 -2.30 -24.17 -2.49
C LEU A 441 -1.19 -23.37 -3.19
N ALA A 442 -1.06 -22.06 -2.93
CA ALA A 442 -0.03 -21.23 -3.57
C ALA A 442 1.41 -21.76 -3.35
N THR A 443 1.70 -22.35 -2.19
CA THR A 443 3.00 -22.97 -1.86
C THR A 443 3.25 -24.30 -2.57
N GLU A 444 2.20 -24.92 -3.10
CA GLU A 444 2.18 -26.27 -3.68
C GLU A 444 2.00 -26.27 -5.21
N ARG A 445 2.06 -25.09 -5.82
CA ARG A 445 1.85 -24.87 -7.26
C ARG A 445 2.98 -24.02 -7.79
N TRP A 446 3.91 -24.63 -8.52
CA TRP A 446 5.12 -24.00 -9.07
C TRP A 446 4.80 -22.69 -9.78
N VAL A 447 3.68 -22.63 -10.51
CA VAL A 447 3.24 -21.42 -11.20
C VAL A 447 3.14 -20.21 -10.27
N ALA A 448 2.55 -20.33 -9.07
CA ALA A 448 2.45 -19.20 -8.15
C ALA A 448 3.84 -18.78 -7.64
N LEU A 449 4.69 -19.76 -7.30
CA LEU A 449 6.06 -19.51 -6.84
C LEU A 449 6.86 -18.78 -7.91
N HIS A 450 6.80 -19.27 -9.14
CA HIS A 450 7.47 -18.70 -10.29
C HIS A 450 7.05 -17.25 -10.52
N GLU A 451 5.74 -16.97 -10.57
CA GLU A 451 5.28 -15.61 -10.82
C GLU A 451 5.63 -14.64 -9.68
N TYR A 452 5.53 -15.07 -8.42
CA TYR A 452 5.94 -14.24 -7.28
C TYR A 452 7.44 -13.92 -7.31
N GLY A 453 8.26 -14.91 -7.70
CA GLY A 453 9.71 -14.76 -7.79
C GLY A 453 10.14 -13.62 -8.71
N HIS A 454 9.37 -13.31 -9.76
CA HIS A 454 9.71 -12.21 -10.69
C HIS A 454 9.76 -10.84 -9.99
N HIS A 455 9.05 -10.64 -8.88
CA HIS A 455 9.10 -9.40 -8.08
C HIS A 455 10.30 -9.34 -7.12
N TYR A 456 11.04 -10.42 -6.95
CA TYR A 456 12.28 -10.47 -6.19
C TYR A 456 13.53 -10.46 -7.07
N GLN A 457 13.37 -10.82 -8.35
CA GLN A 457 14.42 -10.73 -9.35
C GLN A 457 15.01 -9.32 -9.43
N THR A 458 16.34 -9.28 -9.45
CA THR A 458 17.08 -8.04 -9.65
C THR A 458 17.50 -7.89 -11.10
N SER A 459 17.71 -6.65 -11.54
CA SER A 459 18.28 -6.34 -12.86
C SER A 459 19.59 -7.06 -13.15
N TYR A 460 20.32 -7.52 -12.13
CA TYR A 460 21.55 -8.28 -12.25
C TYR A 460 21.36 -9.74 -12.69
N ILE A 461 20.15 -10.29 -12.61
CA ILE A 461 19.83 -11.67 -13.00
C ILE A 461 18.64 -11.76 -13.97
N SER A 462 18.10 -10.63 -14.40
CA SER A 462 16.98 -10.53 -15.35
C SER A 462 17.47 -10.10 -16.75
N TYR A 463 18.21 -10.96 -17.44
CA TYR A 463 18.67 -10.67 -18.81
C TYR A 463 18.52 -11.87 -19.75
N GLY A 464 17.99 -11.60 -20.96
CA GLY A 464 17.81 -12.60 -22.01
C GLY A 464 17.08 -13.87 -21.49
N PRO A 465 17.48 -15.08 -21.93
CA PRO A 465 16.87 -16.32 -21.48
C PRO A 465 17.16 -16.66 -20.01
N PHE A 466 18.10 -15.98 -19.35
CA PHE A 466 18.39 -16.21 -17.93
C PHE A 466 17.26 -15.68 -17.02
N ALA A 467 16.43 -14.74 -17.48
CA ALA A 467 15.33 -14.19 -16.70
C ALA A 467 14.31 -15.27 -16.28
N GLU A 468 13.86 -16.11 -17.21
CA GLU A 468 12.90 -17.21 -16.93
C GLU A 468 13.52 -18.37 -16.15
N VAL A 469 14.84 -18.36 -16.00
CA VAL A 469 15.56 -19.38 -15.21
C VAL A 469 15.85 -18.87 -13.81
N SER A 470 16.39 -17.66 -13.66
CA SER A 470 16.83 -17.12 -12.37
C SER A 470 15.69 -16.86 -11.39
N VAL A 471 14.47 -16.65 -11.88
CA VAL A 471 13.26 -16.58 -11.06
C VAL A 471 13.05 -17.85 -10.22
N ASN A 472 13.50 -18.99 -10.71
CA ASN A 472 13.34 -20.27 -10.03
C ASN A 472 14.25 -20.43 -8.81
N LEU A 473 15.19 -19.50 -8.57
CA LEU A 473 15.88 -19.39 -7.28
C LEU A 473 14.90 -19.16 -6.14
N TYR A 474 13.88 -18.33 -6.37
CA TYR A 474 12.87 -17.98 -5.38
C TYR A 474 11.88 -19.13 -5.19
N ALA A 475 11.41 -19.73 -6.29
CA ALA A 475 10.55 -20.91 -6.24
C ALA A 475 11.21 -22.11 -5.55
N LEU A 476 12.51 -22.33 -5.79
CA LEU A 476 13.29 -23.35 -5.11
C LEU A 476 13.33 -23.12 -3.59
N ALA A 477 13.43 -21.87 -3.13
CA ALA A 477 13.42 -21.57 -1.69
C ALA A 477 12.11 -22.03 -1.04
N VAL A 478 10.97 -21.86 -1.72
CA VAL A 478 9.68 -22.35 -1.22
C VAL A 478 9.62 -23.87 -1.20
N SER A 479 10.16 -24.53 -2.22
CA SER A 479 10.16 -26.01 -2.32
C SER A 479 10.95 -26.73 -1.23
N GLN A 480 11.82 -26.02 -0.52
CA GLN A 480 12.51 -26.59 0.65
C GLN A 480 11.57 -26.82 1.83
N HIS A 481 10.40 -26.16 1.83
CA HIS A 481 9.43 -26.20 2.92
C HIS A 481 8.13 -26.91 2.53
N TYR A 482 7.82 -27.00 1.24
CA TYR A 482 6.55 -27.52 0.74
C TYR A 482 6.78 -28.50 -0.41
N ILE A 483 5.96 -29.56 -0.44
CA ILE A 483 5.94 -30.52 -1.55
C ILE A 483 5.29 -29.84 -2.73
N ASN A 484 6.02 -29.76 -3.83
CA ASN A 484 5.55 -29.20 -5.09
C ASN A 484 6.31 -29.86 -6.26
N GLU A 485 6.21 -29.30 -7.45
CA GLU A 485 6.77 -29.85 -8.67
C GLU A 485 8.29 -30.10 -8.57
N TYR A 486 9.03 -29.34 -7.74
CA TYR A 486 10.45 -29.63 -7.46
C TYR A 486 10.67 -30.99 -6.80
N THR A 487 9.68 -31.52 -6.10
CA THR A 487 9.74 -32.84 -5.44
C THR A 487 9.43 -33.98 -6.41
N TYR A 488 8.51 -33.80 -7.36
CA TYR A 488 7.96 -34.92 -8.15
C TYR A 488 8.03 -34.77 -9.68
N VAL A 489 8.35 -33.59 -10.23
CA VAL A 489 8.52 -33.36 -11.68
C VAL A 489 9.98 -33.12 -12.04
N PHE A 490 10.66 -32.25 -11.30
CA PHE A 490 12.03 -31.82 -11.61
C PHE A 490 13.09 -32.93 -11.48
N PRO A 491 13.01 -33.87 -10.53
CA PRO A 491 13.99 -34.95 -10.43
C PRO A 491 14.11 -35.81 -11.70
N ASP A 492 13.02 -35.97 -12.45
CA ASP A 492 12.98 -36.77 -13.68
C ASP A 492 13.79 -36.12 -14.83
N ARG A 493 13.97 -34.79 -14.78
CA ARG A 493 14.74 -34.02 -15.78
C ARG A 493 16.26 -34.15 -15.60
N TRP A 494 16.71 -34.67 -14.45
CA TRP A 494 18.13 -34.70 -14.11
C TRP A 494 18.96 -35.60 -15.02
N SER A 495 18.40 -36.73 -15.48
CA SER A 495 19.13 -37.68 -16.32
C SER A 495 19.62 -37.05 -17.63
N GLY A 496 18.73 -36.37 -18.38
CA GLY A 496 19.11 -35.62 -19.58
C GLY A 496 20.07 -34.47 -19.30
N THR A 497 19.92 -33.82 -18.13
CA THR A 497 20.82 -32.75 -17.69
C THR A 497 22.25 -33.25 -17.45
N LEU A 498 22.43 -34.47 -16.93
CA LEU A 498 23.76 -35.09 -16.76
C LEU A 498 24.45 -35.32 -18.11
N ASP A 499 23.71 -35.83 -19.10
CA ASP A 499 24.24 -36.05 -20.45
C ASP A 499 24.67 -34.73 -21.08
N TRP A 500 23.87 -33.68 -20.91
CA TRP A 500 24.22 -32.34 -21.35
C TRP A 500 25.43 -31.75 -20.61
N LEU A 501 25.52 -31.94 -19.29
CA LEU A 501 26.66 -31.50 -18.48
C LEU A 501 27.96 -32.24 -18.84
N ALA A 502 27.89 -33.42 -19.44
CA ALA A 502 29.06 -34.16 -19.93
C ALA A 502 29.65 -33.58 -21.23
N LEU A 503 28.92 -32.74 -21.95
CA LEU A 503 29.41 -32.10 -23.18
C LEU A 503 30.62 -31.18 -22.92
N PRO A 504 31.52 -31.01 -23.90
CA PRO A 504 32.59 -30.01 -23.81
C PRO A 504 31.99 -28.60 -23.71
N ARG A 505 32.63 -27.70 -22.95
CA ARG A 505 32.14 -26.32 -22.71
C ARG A 505 31.84 -25.55 -24.00
N THR A 506 32.59 -25.82 -25.08
CA THR A 506 32.41 -25.19 -26.40
C THR A 506 31.12 -25.59 -27.11
N ALA A 507 30.50 -26.71 -26.72
CA ALA A 507 29.24 -27.20 -27.28
C ALA A 507 28.02 -26.84 -26.44
N LYS A 508 28.21 -26.20 -25.27
CA LYS A 508 27.12 -25.90 -24.33
C LYS A 508 26.50 -24.53 -24.58
N THR A 509 25.18 -24.50 -24.60
CA THR A 509 24.37 -23.27 -24.53
C THR A 509 23.48 -23.36 -23.30
N TYR A 510 23.66 -22.44 -22.35
CA TYR A 510 22.84 -22.41 -21.14
C TYR A 510 21.35 -22.24 -21.49
N GLY A 511 20.48 -23.03 -20.86
CA GLY A 511 19.04 -23.04 -21.15
C GLY A 511 18.64 -23.87 -22.38
N ALA A 512 19.53 -24.72 -22.89
CA ALA A 512 19.18 -25.66 -23.96
C ALA A 512 18.08 -26.64 -23.49
N PRO A 513 17.13 -27.02 -24.36
CA PRO A 513 15.96 -27.84 -24.00
C PRO A 513 16.32 -29.24 -23.48
N GLU A 514 17.54 -29.73 -23.75
CA GLU A 514 18.07 -31.00 -23.24
C GLU A 514 18.54 -30.91 -21.78
N SER A 515 18.65 -29.69 -21.23
CA SER A 515 19.09 -29.43 -19.86
C SER A 515 17.96 -28.84 -19.01
N ASP A 516 17.96 -29.15 -17.71
CA ASP A 516 17.24 -28.37 -16.72
C ASP A 516 18.17 -27.27 -16.19
N PRO A 517 18.05 -26.03 -16.68
CA PRO A 517 18.95 -24.96 -16.30
C PRO A 517 18.71 -24.47 -14.86
N GLN A 518 17.60 -24.88 -14.21
CA GLN A 518 17.27 -24.49 -12.84
C GLN A 518 18.11 -25.25 -11.80
N ALA A 519 18.64 -26.42 -12.16
CA ALA A 519 19.47 -27.24 -11.29
C ALA A 519 20.72 -26.50 -10.77
N ILE A 520 21.17 -25.48 -11.51
CA ILE A 520 22.30 -24.63 -11.12
C ILE A 520 22.10 -23.98 -9.73
N PHE A 521 20.88 -23.56 -9.39
CA PHE A 521 20.62 -22.87 -8.12
C PHE A 521 20.64 -23.82 -6.93
N GLU A 522 20.15 -25.04 -7.14
CA GLU A 522 20.19 -26.09 -6.14
C GLU A 522 21.62 -26.58 -5.89
N GLN A 523 22.45 -26.66 -6.94
CA GLN A 523 23.87 -26.96 -6.80
C GLN A 523 24.64 -25.86 -6.06
N LEU A 524 24.32 -24.58 -6.32
CA LEU A 524 24.88 -23.46 -5.58
C LEU A 524 24.50 -23.52 -4.10
N ARG A 525 23.21 -23.74 -3.79
CA ARG A 525 22.72 -23.88 -2.41
C ARG A 525 23.39 -25.05 -1.69
N LYS A 526 23.31 -26.27 -2.23
CA LYS A 526 23.92 -27.46 -1.60
C LYS A 526 25.44 -27.36 -1.50
N GLY A 527 26.08 -26.73 -2.48
CA GLY A 527 27.53 -26.61 -2.57
C GLY A 527 28.15 -25.52 -1.69
N LEU A 528 27.43 -24.42 -1.48
CA LEU A 528 27.91 -23.23 -0.76
C LEU A 528 27.16 -22.96 0.55
N GLY A 529 26.04 -23.66 0.79
CA GLY A 529 25.19 -23.57 1.96
C GLY A 529 24.01 -22.59 1.80
N GLU A 530 23.01 -22.72 2.68
CA GLU A 530 21.79 -21.88 2.69
C GLU A 530 22.06 -20.39 2.77
N GLY A 531 23.13 -20.00 3.47
CA GLY A 531 23.47 -18.58 3.67
C GLY A 531 23.95 -17.86 2.42
N PHE A 532 24.30 -18.60 1.34
CA PHE A 532 24.88 -18.01 0.14
C PHE A 532 23.93 -17.05 -0.58
N MET A 533 22.70 -17.47 -0.88
CA MET A 533 21.76 -16.65 -1.67
C MET A 533 21.32 -15.37 -0.93
N PRO A 534 20.97 -15.41 0.38
CA PRO A 534 20.72 -14.18 1.13
C PRO A 534 21.94 -13.27 1.19
N ALA A 535 23.15 -13.83 1.36
CA ALA A 535 24.39 -13.03 1.40
C ALA A 535 24.67 -12.33 0.06
N TRP A 536 24.42 -13.01 -1.06
CA TRP A 536 24.56 -12.41 -2.39
C TRP A 536 23.57 -11.26 -2.60
N HIS A 537 22.29 -11.45 -2.26
CA HIS A 537 21.30 -10.38 -2.37
C HIS A 537 21.61 -9.17 -1.50
N ARG A 538 22.11 -9.37 -0.27
CA ARG A 538 22.55 -8.26 0.58
C ARG A 538 23.75 -7.53 -0.04
N TYR A 539 24.75 -8.27 -0.53
CA TYR A 539 25.93 -7.70 -1.15
C TYR A 539 25.60 -6.79 -2.34
N ILE A 540 24.74 -7.24 -3.27
CA ILE A 540 24.38 -6.43 -4.46
C ILE A 540 23.56 -5.18 -4.09
N ARG A 541 22.80 -5.22 -2.99
CA ARG A 541 22.02 -4.07 -2.50
C ARG A 541 22.91 -3.04 -1.80
N GLU A 542 23.94 -3.51 -1.09
CA GLU A 542 24.94 -2.66 -0.45
C GLU A 542 25.97 -2.09 -1.45
N ASN A 543 26.22 -2.80 -2.55
CA ASN A 543 27.28 -2.48 -3.51
C ASN A 543 26.74 -2.43 -4.95
N PRO A 544 25.72 -1.61 -5.26
CA PRO A 544 25.06 -1.63 -6.56
C PRO A 544 26.07 -1.42 -7.70
N GLY A 545 26.09 -2.37 -8.64
CA GLY A 545 27.01 -2.37 -9.77
C GLY A 545 26.69 -1.29 -10.81
N PRO A 546 27.70 -0.76 -11.53
CA PRO A 546 27.49 0.28 -12.55
C PRO A 546 26.87 -0.26 -13.85
N THR A 547 26.97 -1.56 -14.13
CA THR A 547 26.37 -2.20 -15.31
C THR A 547 25.80 -3.57 -14.92
N PRO A 548 24.46 -3.73 -14.91
CA PRO A 548 23.82 -5.02 -14.72
C PRO A 548 24.16 -6.00 -15.85
N GLY A 549 24.35 -7.28 -15.53
CA GLY A 549 24.63 -8.34 -16.50
C GLY A 549 25.54 -9.45 -15.98
N LEU A 550 25.86 -10.41 -16.86
CA LEU A 550 26.60 -11.63 -16.54
C LEU A 550 27.90 -11.38 -15.76
N LYS A 551 28.70 -10.39 -16.19
CA LYS A 551 29.97 -10.05 -15.52
C LYS A 551 29.76 -9.70 -14.05
N TYR A 552 28.83 -8.80 -13.77
CA TYR A 552 28.57 -8.35 -12.41
C TYR A 552 27.93 -9.46 -11.58
N PHE A 553 27.05 -10.28 -12.17
CA PHE A 553 26.50 -11.46 -11.51
C PHE A 553 27.60 -12.44 -11.07
N VAL A 554 28.47 -12.88 -11.98
CA VAL A 554 29.54 -13.85 -11.66
C VAL A 554 30.53 -13.27 -10.64
N LEU A 555 30.87 -11.99 -10.76
CA LEU A 555 31.76 -11.30 -9.82
C LEU A 555 31.15 -11.21 -8.42
N SER A 556 29.93 -10.67 -8.31
CA SER A 556 29.23 -10.51 -7.03
C SER A 556 28.93 -11.86 -6.36
N ALA A 557 28.54 -12.88 -7.14
CA ALA A 557 28.35 -14.24 -6.64
C ALA A 557 29.66 -14.82 -6.09
N SER A 558 30.79 -14.63 -6.79
CA SER A 558 32.10 -15.09 -6.32
C SER A 558 32.55 -14.37 -5.04
N ILE A 559 32.24 -13.07 -4.92
CA ILE A 559 32.50 -12.29 -3.70
C ILE A 559 31.66 -12.78 -2.53
N ALA A 560 30.35 -12.95 -2.73
CA ALA A 560 29.44 -13.44 -1.70
C ALA A 560 29.82 -14.87 -1.23
N ALA A 561 30.22 -15.74 -2.17
CA ALA A 561 30.69 -17.09 -1.87
C ALA A 561 32.10 -17.12 -1.24
N LYS A 562 32.90 -16.06 -1.39
CA LYS A 562 34.35 -16.07 -1.16
C LYS A 562 35.03 -17.23 -1.88
N ARG A 563 34.57 -17.52 -3.10
CA ARG A 563 35.03 -18.61 -3.97
C ARG A 563 35.06 -18.14 -5.41
N ASN A 564 36.01 -18.64 -6.18
CA ASN A 564 36.03 -18.42 -7.62
C ASN A 564 35.02 -19.35 -8.31
N LEU A 565 33.89 -18.80 -8.79
CA LEU A 565 32.79 -19.57 -9.39
C LEU A 565 32.85 -19.66 -10.92
N THR A 566 33.91 -19.15 -11.57
CA THR A 566 34.01 -19.11 -13.04
C THR A 566 33.94 -20.51 -13.67
N GLU A 567 34.69 -21.47 -13.14
CA GLU A 567 34.70 -22.86 -13.60
C GLU A 567 33.31 -23.50 -13.51
N PHE A 568 32.55 -23.20 -12.44
CA PHE A 568 31.20 -23.71 -12.25
C PHE A 568 30.22 -23.13 -13.29
N PHE A 569 30.22 -21.80 -13.46
CA PHE A 569 29.35 -21.18 -14.47
C PHE A 569 29.75 -21.56 -15.90
N ALA A 570 31.03 -21.85 -16.14
CA ALA A 570 31.50 -22.35 -17.43
C ALA A 570 31.13 -23.81 -17.69
N ASP A 571 31.10 -24.65 -16.65
CA ASP A 571 30.55 -26.00 -16.73
C ASP A 571 29.07 -26.00 -17.14
N TRP A 572 28.32 -24.99 -16.73
CA TRP A 572 26.93 -24.75 -17.14
C TRP A 572 26.81 -23.95 -18.44
N GLY A 573 27.91 -23.64 -19.14
CA GLY A 573 27.85 -22.85 -20.38
C GLY A 573 27.19 -21.47 -20.24
N LEU A 574 26.96 -21.00 -19.00
CA LEU A 574 26.46 -19.65 -18.66
C LEU A 574 27.59 -18.63 -18.85
N LEU A 575 28.81 -19.00 -18.45
CA LEU A 575 30.04 -18.27 -18.73
C LEU A 575 30.77 -18.94 -19.90
N LYS A 576 31.04 -18.21 -20.99
CA LYS A 576 31.83 -18.73 -22.11
C LYS A 576 33.32 -18.57 -21.83
N LEU A 577 34.14 -19.41 -22.47
CA LEU A 577 35.60 -19.26 -22.44
C LEU A 577 36.06 -17.95 -23.11
N THR A 578 35.23 -17.40 -23.99
CA THR A 578 35.46 -16.12 -24.68
C THR A 578 35.19 -14.89 -23.81
N ASP A 579 34.54 -15.04 -22.65
CA ASP A 579 34.21 -13.94 -21.73
C ASP A 579 35.42 -13.56 -20.86
N THR A 580 36.57 -13.34 -21.51
CA THR A 580 37.90 -13.23 -20.90
C THR A 580 38.00 -12.10 -19.88
N ASP A 581 37.18 -11.06 -20.02
CA ASP A 581 37.10 -9.95 -19.09
C ASP A 581 36.43 -10.35 -17.76
N VAL A 582 35.47 -11.27 -17.77
CA VAL A 582 34.85 -11.85 -16.57
C VAL A 582 35.83 -12.77 -15.86
N TRP A 583 36.49 -13.66 -16.61
CA TRP A 583 37.53 -14.55 -16.07
C TRP A 583 38.64 -13.78 -15.37
N SER A 584 39.17 -12.74 -16.03
CA SER A 584 40.24 -11.90 -15.49
C SER A 584 39.78 -11.15 -14.24
N ALA A 585 38.57 -10.59 -14.24
CA ALA A 585 38.02 -9.85 -13.11
C ALA A 585 37.85 -10.73 -11.85
N VAL A 586 37.34 -11.95 -12.00
CA VAL A 586 37.16 -12.86 -10.86
C VAL A 586 38.50 -13.43 -10.39
N ASN A 587 39.40 -13.79 -11.30
CA ASN A 587 40.74 -14.30 -10.92
C ASN A 587 41.53 -13.26 -10.13
N ALA A 588 41.37 -11.96 -10.45
CA ALA A 588 42.01 -10.87 -9.72
C ALA A 588 41.55 -10.76 -8.25
N LEU A 589 40.40 -11.35 -7.87
CA LEU A 589 39.94 -11.41 -6.48
C LEU A 589 40.78 -12.37 -5.61
N GLY A 590 41.51 -13.31 -6.21
CA GLY A 590 42.37 -14.25 -5.49
C GLY A 590 41.63 -15.28 -4.63
N PHE A 591 40.32 -15.46 -4.83
CA PHE A 591 39.55 -16.47 -4.09
C PHE A 591 39.90 -17.89 -4.54
N PRO A 592 39.94 -18.87 -3.60
CA PRO A 592 40.10 -20.27 -3.97
C PRO A 592 38.87 -20.78 -4.73
N TYR A 593 39.06 -21.80 -5.57
CA TYR A 593 37.93 -22.54 -6.15
C TYR A 593 37.13 -23.30 -5.07
N PRO A 594 35.86 -23.66 -5.32
CA PRO A 594 35.11 -24.56 -4.46
C PRO A 594 35.87 -25.86 -4.20
N SER A 595 35.78 -26.40 -2.98
CA SER A 595 36.49 -27.62 -2.56
C SER A 595 36.00 -28.90 -3.26
N GLN A 596 34.84 -28.82 -3.91
CA GLN A 596 34.26 -29.87 -4.73
C GLN A 596 33.73 -29.29 -6.04
N ARG A 597 33.60 -30.14 -7.06
CA ARG A 597 32.98 -29.74 -8.33
C ARG A 597 31.47 -29.57 -8.15
N LEU A 598 31.02 -28.33 -8.03
CA LEU A 598 29.61 -28.01 -7.76
C LEU A 598 28.65 -28.59 -8.82
N SER A 599 29.07 -28.64 -10.10
CA SER A 599 28.29 -29.22 -11.21
C SER A 599 28.06 -30.73 -11.10
N ALA A 600 28.79 -31.43 -10.23
CA ALA A 600 28.60 -32.85 -9.96
C ALA A 600 27.61 -33.14 -8.82
N ILE A 601 27.13 -32.11 -8.11
CA ILE A 601 26.14 -32.27 -7.04
C ILE A 601 24.79 -32.60 -7.67
N ARG A 602 24.15 -33.68 -7.22
CA ARG A 602 22.80 -34.06 -7.67
C ARG A 602 21.75 -33.09 -7.07
N PRO A 603 20.99 -32.36 -7.89
CA PRO A 603 19.91 -31.49 -7.44
C PRO A 603 18.65 -32.31 -7.10
N TYR A 604 17.69 -31.68 -6.41
CA TYR A 604 16.31 -32.15 -6.18
C TYR A 604 16.13 -33.48 -5.44
N LEU A 605 17.21 -34.04 -4.88
CA LEU A 605 17.10 -35.08 -3.85
C LEU A 605 17.15 -34.43 -2.48
N ASN A 606 16.21 -34.78 -1.61
CA ASN A 606 16.38 -34.54 -0.18
C ASN A 606 17.65 -35.28 0.29
N GLN A 607 18.47 -34.62 1.10
CA GLN A 607 19.48 -35.36 1.84
C GLN A 607 18.73 -36.06 2.96
N ASP A 608 18.74 -37.40 2.92
CA ASP A 608 18.31 -38.23 4.05
C ASP A 608 19.12 -37.90 5.32
#